data_AF-A0A0K1TP65-F1
#
_entry.id   AF-A0A0K1TP65-F1
#
_cell.length_a   1.000
_cell.length_b   1.000
_cell.length_c   1.000
_cell.angle_alpha   90.00
_cell.angle_beta   90.00
_cell.angle_gamma   90.00
#
_symmetry.space_group_name_H-M   'P 1'
#
loop_
_entity.id
_entity.type
_entity.pdbx_description
1 polymer ?
#
loop_
_entity_poly.entity_id
_entity_poly.type
_entity_poly.pdbx_seq_one_letter_code
_entity_poly.pdbx_strand_id
1 'polypeptide(L)'
;MMTSVDTDLIRVLADPLRLRIVTLLAKETLCTTHLVEETGARQTNLSNHLRVLREAGVVETEPCGRYTYYRLRPDVIASLAGQFADLADSARNAVENKRACP
;
A
#
# COMPACT_ATOMS: atom_id res chain seq x y z
N MET A 1 -7.43 19.89 0.32
CA MET A 1 -7.27 18.83 -0.70
C MET A 1 -8.01 17.61 -0.15
N MET A 2 -9.32 17.54 -0.36
CA MET A 2 -10.21 16.46 0.12
C MET A 2 -10.73 15.74 -1.12
N THR A 3 -9.91 14.87 -1.69
CA THR A 3 -10.46 13.74 -2.43
C THR A 3 -10.84 12.70 -1.38
N SER A 4 -12.01 12.07 -1.51
CA SER A 4 -12.56 11.09 -0.55
C SER A 4 -11.66 9.88 -0.27
N VAL A 5 -10.59 9.73 -1.05
CA VAL A 5 -9.63 8.64 -0.97
C VAL A 5 -8.20 9.20 -1.06
N ASP A 6 -7.28 8.67 -0.26
CA ASP A 6 -5.87 9.03 -0.24
C ASP A 6 -5.18 8.64 -1.56
N THR A 7 -5.23 9.56 -2.53
CA THR A 7 -4.77 9.32 -3.90
C THR A 7 -3.26 9.08 -3.97
N ASP A 8 -2.48 9.75 -3.12
CA ASP A 8 -1.03 9.55 -3.05
C ASP A 8 -0.67 8.16 -2.53
N LEU A 9 -1.43 7.65 -1.56
CA LEU A 9 -1.25 6.31 -1.03
C LEU A 9 -1.63 5.25 -2.09
N ILE A 10 -2.70 5.47 -2.84
CA ILE A 10 -3.08 4.61 -3.97
C ILE A 10 -1.98 4.62 -5.03
N ARG A 11 -1.44 5.79 -5.40
CA ARG A 11 -0.32 5.89 -6.36
C ARG A 11 0.90 5.14 -5.87
N VAL A 12 1.10 5.07 -4.56
CA VAL A 12 2.19 4.29 -3.97
C VAL A 12 1.93 2.78 -4.07
N LEU A 13 0.70 2.33 -3.87
CA LEU A 13 0.35 0.92 -3.96
C LEU A 13 0.12 0.42 -5.40
N ALA A 14 -0.18 1.32 -6.34
CA ALA A 14 -0.54 1.00 -7.73
C ALA A 14 0.59 0.39 -8.57
N ASP A 15 1.81 0.30 -8.03
CA ASP A 15 2.93 -0.36 -8.71
C ASP A 15 2.96 -1.85 -8.37
N PRO A 16 3.11 -2.73 -9.37
CA PRO A 16 3.01 -4.17 -9.18
C PRO A 16 4.08 -4.72 -8.24
N LEU A 17 5.29 -4.14 -8.24
CA LEU A 17 6.38 -4.54 -7.36
C LEU A 17 6.10 -4.13 -5.91
N ARG A 18 5.64 -2.91 -5.67
CA ARG A 18 5.24 -2.44 -4.34
C ARG A 18 4.08 -3.26 -3.77
N LEU A 19 3.08 -3.59 -4.58
CA LEU A 19 1.95 -4.41 -4.16
C LEU A 19 2.40 -5.85 -3.84
N ARG A 20 3.34 -6.41 -4.61
CA ARG A 20 3.98 -7.70 -4.32
C ARG A 20 4.71 -7.67 -2.98
N ILE A 21 5.53 -6.64 -2.73
CA ILE A 21 6.26 -6.46 -1.45
C ILE A 21 5.27 -6.38 -0.29
N VAL A 22 4.23 -5.54 -0.40
CA VAL A 22 3.20 -5.40 0.64
C VAL A 22 2.49 -6.74 0.90
N THR A 23 2.20 -7.52 -0.14
CA THR A 23 1.57 -8.85 0.00
C THR A 23 2.47 -9.86 0.71
N LEU A 24 3.78 -9.82 0.45
CA LEU A 24 4.76 -10.65 1.15
C LEU A 24 4.87 -10.22 2.63
N LEU A 25 4.97 -8.91 2.87
CA LEU A 25 5.06 -8.33 4.22
C LEU A 25 3.78 -8.50 5.05
N ALA A 26 2.64 -8.74 4.40
CA ALA A 26 1.38 -9.08 5.06
C ALA A 26 1.39 -10.50 5.65
N LYS A 27 2.23 -11.40 5.11
CA LYS A 27 2.35 -12.79 5.59
C LYS A 27 3.41 -12.92 6.68
N GLU A 28 4.56 -12.27 6.47
CA GLU A 28 5.71 -12.39 7.35
C GLU A 28 6.62 -11.15 7.28
N THR A 29 7.40 -10.93 8.32
CA THR A 29 8.34 -9.80 8.38
C THR A 29 9.63 -10.19 7.67
N LEU A 30 9.97 -9.52 6.57
CA LEU A 30 11.08 -9.91 5.69
C LEU A 30 12.21 -8.88 5.69
N CYS A 31 13.44 -9.34 5.49
CA CYS A 31 14.59 -8.47 5.27
C CYS A 31 14.76 -8.16 3.78
N THR A 32 15.62 -7.18 3.46
CA THR A 32 15.92 -6.82 2.06
C THR A 32 16.36 -8.02 1.21
N THR A 33 17.12 -8.96 1.79
CA THR A 33 17.63 -10.13 1.07
C THR A 33 16.50 -11.08 0.67
N HIS A 34 15.62 -11.44 1.61
CA HIS A 34 14.46 -12.29 1.30
C HIS A 34 13.53 -11.63 0.28
N LEU A 35 13.32 -10.31 0.38
CA LEU A 35 12.50 -9.59 -0.60
C LEU A 35 13.12 -9.62 -1.99
N VAL A 36 14.46 -9.55 -2.12
CA VAL A 36 15.15 -9.70 -3.41
C VAL A 36 14.97 -11.11 -3.97
N GLU A 37 15.06 -12.14 -3.14
CA GLU A 37 14.85 -13.54 -3.56
C GLU A 37 13.40 -13.79 -4.01
N GLU A 38 12.42 -13.35 -3.22
CA GLU A 38 10.99 -13.58 -3.49
C GLU A 38 10.45 -12.75 -4.67
N THR A 39 11.00 -11.55 -4.89
CA THR A 39 10.57 -10.68 -6.00
C THR A 39 11.41 -10.87 -7.27
N GLY A 40 12.59 -11.48 -7.18
CA GLY A 40 13.54 -11.59 -8.29
C GLY A 40 14.10 -10.24 -8.78
N ALA A 41 13.81 -9.14 -8.08
CA ALA A 41 14.19 -7.80 -8.47
C ALA A 41 15.60 -7.43 -7.97
N ARG A 42 16.30 -6.56 -8.69
CA ARG A 42 17.60 -6.03 -8.24
C ARG A 42 17.44 -5.25 -6.94
N GLN A 43 18.38 -5.44 -6.01
CA GLN A 43 18.41 -4.79 -4.69
C GLN A 43 18.30 -3.25 -4.77
N THR A 44 18.88 -2.63 -5.81
CA THR A 44 18.81 -1.18 -6.05
C THR A 44 17.38 -0.70 -6.33
N ASN A 45 16.64 -1.44 -7.17
CA ASN A 45 15.25 -1.13 -7.46
C ASN A 45 14.38 -1.34 -6.22
N LEU A 46 14.58 -2.47 -5.53
CA LEU A 46 13.83 -2.80 -4.32
C LEU A 46 14.02 -1.75 -3.21
N SER A 47 15.24 -1.26 -3.00
CA SER A 47 15.53 -0.21 -2.00
C SER A 47 14.78 1.09 -2.29
N ASN A 48 14.68 1.48 -3.57
CA ASN A 48 13.89 2.66 -3.96
C ASN A 48 12.41 2.45 -3.65
N HIS A 49 11.84 1.29 -4.00
CA HIS A 49 10.45 0.98 -3.69
C HIS A 49 10.17 0.95 -2.18
N LEU A 50 11.07 0.36 -1.39
CA LEU A 50 10.97 0.31 0.07
C LEU A 50 11.05 1.70 0.70
N ARG A 51 11.92 2.57 0.18
CA ARG A 51 12.00 3.97 0.61
C ARG A 51 10.67 4.69 0.38
N VAL A 52 10.08 4.54 -0.80
CA VAL A 52 8.78 5.17 -1.12
C VAL A 52 7.65 4.61 -0.24
N LEU A 53 7.63 3.29 -0.02
CA LEU A 53 6.66 2.66 0.89
C LEU A 53 6.80 3.17 2.33
N ARG A 54 8.03 3.41 2.79
CA ARG A 54 8.33 3.97 4.11
C ARG A 54 7.94 5.44 4.21
N GLU A 55 8.25 6.24 3.19
CA GLU A 55 7.86 7.66 3.12
C GLU A 55 6.33 7.83 3.11
N ALA A 56 5.62 6.90 2.46
CA ALA A 56 4.16 6.83 2.48
C ALA A 56 3.59 6.25 3.80
N GLY A 57 4.44 5.82 4.73
CA GLY A 57 4.02 5.22 6.00
C GLY A 57 3.40 3.83 5.89
N VAL A 58 3.46 3.17 4.72
CA VAL A 58 2.87 1.83 4.52
C VAL A 58 3.67 0.75 5.24
N VAL A 59 5.00 0.90 5.31
CA VAL A 59 5.90 -0.07 5.94
C VAL A 59 6.75 0.58 7.01
N GLU A 60 7.03 -0.18 8.06
CA GLU A 60 7.97 0.15 9.12
C GLU A 60 9.24 -0.68 8.99
N THR A 61 10.34 -0.13 9.49
CA THR A 61 11.63 -0.82 9.52
C THR A 61 12.04 -1.09 10.96
N GLU A 62 12.33 -2.35 11.27
CA GLU A 62 12.79 -2.78 12.58
C GLU A 62 14.25 -3.27 12.48
N PRO A 63 15.19 -2.65 13.20
CA PRO A 63 16.56 -3.10 13.22
C PRO A 63 16.72 -4.34 14.12
N CYS A 64 16.99 -5.50 13.53
CA CYS A 64 17.32 -6.74 14.24
C CYS A 64 18.80 -7.05 14.07
N GLY A 65 19.62 -6.49 14.96
CA GLY A 65 21.07 -6.71 14.98
C GLY A 65 21.75 -6.17 13.72
N ARG A 66 22.22 -7.08 12.84
CA ARG A 66 22.91 -6.72 11.59
C ARG A 66 21.97 -6.52 10.39
N TYR A 67 20.70 -6.86 10.52
CA TYR A 67 19.74 -6.82 9.43
C TYR A 67 18.55 -5.91 9.76
N THR A 68 18.07 -5.20 8.75
CA THR A 68 16.82 -4.42 8.84
C THR A 68 15.68 -5.27 8.31
N TYR A 69 14.68 -5.47 9.15
CA TYR A 69 13.44 -6.14 8.80
C TYR A 69 12.38 -5.11 8.46
N TYR A 70 11.52 -5.45 7.50
CA TYR A 70 10.40 -4.62 7.07
C TYR A 70 9.11 -5.25 7.54
N ARG A 71 8.21 -4.42 8.10
CA ARG A 71 6.89 -4.83 8.57
C ARG A 71 5.81 -4.00 7.90
N LEU A 72 4.72 -4.63 7.51
CA LEU A 72 3.54 -3.92 7.00
C LEU A 72 2.80 -3.24 8.16
N ARG A 73 2.40 -1.98 7.97
CA ARG A 73 1.48 -1.30 8.90
C ARG A 73 0.03 -1.61 8.55
N PRO A 74 -0.71 -2.35 9.39
CA PRO A 74 -2.09 -2.72 9.09
C PRO A 74 -3.03 -1.52 9.06
N ASP A 75 -2.76 -0.48 9.88
CA ASP A 75 -3.61 0.72 9.99
C ASP A 75 -3.83 1.42 8.65
N VAL A 76 -2.78 1.47 7.83
CA VAL A 76 -2.80 2.18 6.54
C VAL A 76 -3.67 1.45 5.53
N ILE A 77 -3.59 0.13 5.51
CA ILE A 77 -4.44 -0.73 4.67
C ILE A 77 -5.89 -0.69 5.16
N ALA A 78 -6.11 -0.71 6.48
CA ALA A 78 -7.44 -0.62 7.07
C ALA A 78 -8.11 0.73 6.74
N SER A 79 -7.37 1.84 6.83
CA SER A 79 -7.85 3.17 6.44
C SER A 79 -8.27 3.23 4.97
N LEU A 80 -7.43 2.74 4.06
CA LEU A 80 -7.77 2.65 2.63
C LEU A 80 -9.00 1.79 2.38
N ALA A 81 -9.09 0.63 3.04
CA ALA A 81 -10.24 -0.26 2.91
C ALA A 81 -11.54 0.44 3.36
N GLY A 82 -11.48 1.23 4.44
CA GLY A 82 -12.59 2.08 4.90
C GLY A 82 -13.01 3.11 3.85
N GLN A 83 -12.04 3.85 3.28
CA GLN A 83 -12.34 4.84 2.23
C GLN A 83 -12.98 4.21 0.98
N PHE A 84 -12.52 3.01 0.58
CA PHE A 84 -13.14 2.26 -0.52
C PHE A 84 -14.53 1.75 -0.17
N ALA A 85 -14.77 1.35 1.09
CA ALA A 85 -16.09 0.96 1.56
C ALA A 85 -17.06 2.14 1.52
N ASP A 86 -16.66 3.31 2.03
CA ASP A 86 -17.43 4.55 1.98
C ASP A 86 -17.76 4.97 0.55
N LEU A 87 -16.79 4.81 -0.36
CA LEU A 87 -16.98 5.05 -1.79
C LEU A 87 -18.00 4.08 -2.40
N ALA A 88 -17.94 2.80 -2.04
CA ALA A 88 -18.90 1.80 -2.49
C ALA A 88 -20.32 2.05 -1.95
N ASP A 89 -20.44 2.49 -0.69
CA ASP A 89 -21.72 2.91 -0.10
C ASP A 89 -22.29 4.14 -0.80
N SER A 90 -21.46 5.14 -1.05
CA SER A 90 -21.85 6.33 -1.81
C SER A 90 -22.33 5.97 -3.22
N ALA A 91 -21.64 5.03 -3.88
CA ALA A 91 -22.04 4.53 -5.20
C ALA A 91 -23.39 3.78 -5.16
N ARG A 92 -23.64 2.97 -4.12
CA ARG A 92 -24.95 2.31 -3.92
C ARG A 92 -26.08 3.34 -3.79
N ASN A 93 -25.87 4.38 -2.98
CA ASN A 93 -26.86 5.45 -2.77
C ASN A 93 -27.06 6.34 -4.03
N ALA A 94 -26.05 6.43 -4.90
CA ALA A 94 -26.15 7.17 -6.16
C ALA A 94 -27.03 6.47 -7.22
N VAL A 95 -27.22 5.14 -7.13
CA VAL A 95 -28.10 4.39 -8.05
C VAL A 95 -29.54 4.92 -8.00
N GLU A 96 -29.97 5.44 -6.84
CA GLU A 96 -31.31 6.00 -6.63
C GLU A 96 -31.45 7.46 -7.11
N ASN A 97 -30.33 8.16 -7.30
CA ASN A 97 -30.29 9.58 -7.64
C ASN A 97 -29.89 9.80 -9.11
N LYS A 98 -30.82 9.54 -10.04
CA LYS A 98 -30.62 9.88 -11.46
C LYS A 98 -30.88 11.36 -11.68
N ARG A 99 -29.83 12.11 -12.05
CA ARG A 99 -30.02 13.44 -12.65
C ARG A 99 -30.64 13.28 -14.03
N ALA A 100 -31.74 13.98 -14.29
CA ALA A 100 -32.28 14.10 -15.64
C ALA A 100 -31.25 14.86 -16.52
N CYS A 101 -30.95 14.32 -17.70
CA CYS A 101 -30.15 15.04 -18.69
C CYS A 101 -30.99 16.20 -19.27
N PRO A 102 -30.39 17.37 -19.53
CA PRO A 102 -31.02 18.45 -20.28
C PRO A 102 -31.21 18.10 -21.76
#